data_AF-A0A7V3CRM2-F1
#
_entry.id   AF-A0A7V3CRM2-F1
#
_cell.length_a   1.000
_cell.length_b   1.000
_cell.length_c   1.000
_cell.angle_alpha   90.00
_cell.angle_beta   90.00
_cell.angle_gamma   90.00
#
_symmetry.space_group_name_H-M   'P 1'
#
loop_
_entity.id
_entity.type
_entity.pdbx_description
1 polymer ?
#
loop_
_entity_poly.entity_id
_entity_poly.type
_entity_poly.pdbx_seq_one_letter_code
_entity_poly.pdbx_strand_id
1 'polypeptide(L)'
;MLDNAYVRITNNFLHDMATGTWAACLMVLWVLARELPAMPPEAAEALGDAMSLVFILLVAALAVVTVTGAVRLFYWRSTTPPQELAEKRRALIVKHVAFLVIYGGGTWWAWTLLP
;
A
#
# COMPACT_ATOMS: atom_id res chain seq x y z
N MET A 1 -4.52 5.90 25.09
CA MET A 1 -3.93 4.84 24.23
C MET A 1 -2.83 5.37 23.31
N LEU A 2 -2.95 6.62 22.82
CA LEU A 2 -2.11 7.17 21.77
C LEU A 2 -0.70 7.64 22.22
N ASP A 3 -0.48 7.85 23.52
CA ASP A 3 0.84 8.15 24.10
C ASP A 3 1.69 6.90 24.37
N ASN A 4 1.11 5.71 24.18
CA ASN A 4 1.82 4.46 24.42
C ASN A 4 2.85 4.21 23.30
N ALA A 5 4.13 4.16 23.68
CA ALA A 5 5.24 3.93 22.75
C ALA A 5 5.10 2.63 21.96
N TYR A 6 4.60 1.55 22.57
CA TYR A 6 4.41 0.26 21.90
C TYR A 6 3.38 0.36 20.78
N VAL A 7 2.27 1.06 21.00
CA VAL A 7 1.23 1.26 19.99
C VAL A 7 1.81 2.01 18.78
N ARG A 8 2.60 3.07 19.02
CA ARG A 8 3.25 3.83 17.96
C ARG A 8 4.24 3.00 17.15
N ILE A 9 5.10 2.22 17.82
CA ILE A 9 6.09 1.35 17.17
C ILE A 9 5.38 0.31 16.32
N THR A 10 4.38 -0.38 16.87
CA THR A 10 3.61 -1.40 16.15
C THR A 10 2.89 -0.80 14.95
N ASN A 11 2.21 0.33 15.10
CA ASN A 11 1.53 0.99 13.98
C ASN A 11 2.53 1.41 12.89
N ASN A 12 3.70 1.91 13.28
CA ASN A 12 4.73 2.30 12.32
C ASN A 12 5.27 1.10 11.55
N PHE A 13 5.61 0.02 12.26
CA PHE A 13 6.07 -1.22 11.66
C PHE A 13 5.03 -1.79 10.69
N LEU A 14 3.77 -1.90 11.10
CA LEU A 14 2.69 -2.42 10.25
C LEU A 14 2.47 -1.57 9.00
N HIS A 15 2.52 -0.24 9.14
CA HIS A 15 2.40 0.67 8.00
C HIS A 15 3.51 0.47 6.97
N ASP A 16 4.76 0.42 7.45
CA ASP A 16 5.94 0.35 6.58
C ASP A 16 6.05 -1.06 5.97
N MET A 17 5.75 -2.12 6.73
CA MET A 17 5.64 -3.49 6.24
C MET A 17 4.55 -3.60 5.16
N ALA A 18 3.35 -3.08 5.40
CA ALA A 18 2.25 -3.16 4.43
C ALA A 18 2.57 -2.37 3.15
N THR A 19 3.30 -1.26 3.25
CA THR A 19 3.82 -0.53 2.09
C THR A 19 4.78 -1.39 1.26
N GLY A 20 5.71 -2.07 1.92
CA GLY A 20 6.65 -3.00 1.28
C GLY A 20 5.93 -4.18 0.63
N THR A 21 4.95 -4.78 1.32
CA THR A 21 4.12 -5.87 0.79
C THR A 21 3.35 -5.45 -0.44
N TRP A 22 2.72 -4.27 -0.43
CA TRP A 22 2.01 -3.73 -1.59
C TRP A 22 2.93 -3.62 -2.82
N ALA A 23 4.12 -3.05 -2.65
CA ALA A 23 5.09 -2.91 -3.72
C ALA A 23 5.62 -4.27 -4.21
N ALA A 24 5.85 -5.22 -3.30
CA ALA A 24 6.27 -6.57 -3.64
C ALA A 24 5.21 -7.32 -4.46
N CYS A 25 3.94 -7.25 -4.05
CA CYS A 25 2.83 -7.85 -4.81
C CYS A 25 2.75 -7.29 -6.22
N LEU A 26 2.91 -5.96 -6.38
CA LEU A 26 2.89 -5.30 -7.67
C LEU A 26 4.04 -5.78 -8.58
N MET A 27 5.24 -5.94 -8.03
CA MET A 27 6.37 -6.52 -8.76
C MET A 27 6.15 -7.98 -9.14
N VAL A 28 5.59 -8.79 -8.24
CA VAL A 28 5.26 -10.20 -8.51
C VAL A 28 4.25 -10.29 -9.64
N LEU A 29 3.14 -9.53 -9.57
CA LEU A 29 2.13 -9.50 -10.63
C LEU A 29 2.73 -9.12 -11.98
N TRP A 30 3.62 -8.13 -12.02
CA TRP A 30 4.32 -7.74 -13.25
C TRP A 30 5.20 -8.84 -13.83
N VAL A 31 5.93 -9.58 -12.99
CA VAL A 31 6.75 -10.72 -13.45
C VAL A 31 5.84 -11.83 -13.98
N LEU A 32 4.81 -12.22 -13.24
CA LEU A 32 3.93 -13.34 -13.60
C LEU A 32 3.14 -13.06 -14.88
N ALA A 33 2.63 -11.84 -15.05
CA ALA A 33 1.89 -11.44 -16.26
C ALA A 33 2.72 -11.55 -17.55
N ARG A 34 4.06 -11.42 -17.45
CA ARG A 34 4.95 -11.56 -18.60
C ARG A 34 5.21 -13.00 -19.00
N GLU A 35 5.14 -13.92 -18.05
CA GLU A 35 5.36 -15.35 -18.29
C GLU A 35 4.10 -16.06 -18.77
N LEU A 36 2.92 -15.54 -18.40
CA LEU A 36 1.62 -16.13 -18.69
C LEU A 36 1.41 -16.53 -20.17
N PRO A 37 1.75 -15.70 -21.19
CA PRO A 37 1.50 -16.05 -22.60
C PRO A 37 2.30 -17.25 -23.12
N ALA A 38 3.40 -17.61 -22.45
CA ALA A 38 4.27 -18.72 -22.86
C ALA A 38 3.87 -20.05 -22.20
N MET A 39 2.90 -20.05 -21.29
CA MET A 39 2.52 -21.23 -20.52
C MET A 39 1.48 -22.10 -21.25
N PRO A 40 1.53 -23.44 -21.05
CA PRO A 40 0.42 -24.32 -21.42
C PRO A 40 -0.90 -23.89 -20.76
N PRO A 41 -2.07 -24.13 -21.38
CA PRO A 41 -3.36 -23.63 -20.88
C PRO A 41 -3.67 -23.95 -19.41
N GLU A 42 -3.42 -25.18 -18.97
CA GLU A 42 -3.66 -25.62 -17.59
C GLU A 42 -2.76 -24.90 -16.57
N ALA A 43 -1.50 -24.66 -16.94
CA ALA A 43 -0.57 -23.89 -16.09
C ALA A 43 -0.92 -22.41 -16.08
N ALA A 44 -1.41 -21.87 -17.21
CA ALA A 44 -1.85 -20.49 -17.32
C ALA A 44 -3.09 -20.20 -16.44
N GLU A 45 -4.05 -21.13 -16.40
CA GLU A 45 -5.23 -21.04 -15.53
C GLU A 45 -4.84 -21.03 -14.05
N ALA A 46 -4.03 -22.00 -13.61
CA ALA A 46 -3.54 -22.06 -12.23
C ALA A 46 -2.71 -20.83 -11.84
N LEU A 47 -1.91 -20.29 -12.77
CA LEU A 47 -1.17 -19.05 -12.55
C LEU A 47 -2.12 -17.85 -12.41
N GLY A 48 -3.18 -17.79 -13.20
CA GLY A 48 -4.20 -16.73 -13.12
C GLY A 48 -4.91 -16.68 -11.77
N ASP A 49 -5.25 -17.84 -11.21
CA ASP A 49 -5.81 -17.94 -9.86
C ASP A 49 -4.81 -17.43 -8.81
N ALA A 50 -3.54 -17.81 -8.93
CA ALA A 50 -2.48 -17.34 -8.04
C ALA A 50 -2.29 -15.82 -8.15
N MET A 51 -2.30 -15.26 -9.35
CA MET A 51 -2.23 -13.81 -9.59
C MET A 51 -3.41 -13.08 -8.94
N SER A 52 -4.62 -13.62 -9.03
CA SER A 52 -5.80 -13.05 -8.37
C SER A 52 -5.65 -13.01 -6.85
N LEU A 53 -5.08 -14.06 -6.25
CA LEU A 53 -4.76 -14.08 -4.81
C LEU A 53 -3.70 -13.04 -4.43
N VAL A 54 -2.63 -12.88 -5.23
CA VAL A 54 -1.62 -11.84 -5.01
C VAL A 54 -2.23 -10.45 -5.11
N PHE A 55 -3.18 -10.22 -6.04
CA PHE A 55 -3.90 -8.95 -6.13
C PHE A 55 -4.78 -8.68 -4.91
N ILE A 56 -5.48 -9.71 -4.38
CA ILE A 56 -6.22 -9.58 -3.11
C ILE A 56 -5.28 -9.19 -1.96
N LEU A 57 -4.09 -9.81 -1.89
CA LEU A 57 -3.07 -9.44 -0.89
C LEU A 57 -2.57 -8.01 -1.08
N LEU A 58 -2.40 -7.55 -2.31
CA LEU A 58 -2.04 -6.16 -2.63
C LEU A 58 -3.10 -5.19 -2.10
N VAL A 59 -4.38 -5.46 -2.35
CA VAL A 59 -5.51 -4.64 -1.87
C VAL A 59 -5.59 -4.67 -0.34
N ALA A 60 -5.41 -5.83 0.28
CA ALA A 60 -5.38 -5.97 1.73
C ALA A 60 -4.22 -5.16 2.35
N ALA A 61 -3.03 -5.21 1.74
CA ALA A 61 -1.88 -4.40 2.16
C ALA A 61 -2.20 -2.90 2.05
N LEU A 62 -2.84 -2.46 0.96
CA LEU A 62 -3.25 -1.06 0.79
C LEU A 62 -4.27 -0.62 1.86
N ALA A 63 -5.22 -1.50 2.22
CA ALA A 63 -6.15 -1.24 3.30
C ALA A 63 -5.41 -1.06 4.65
N VAL A 64 -4.44 -1.93 4.95
CA VAL A 64 -3.61 -1.81 6.17
C VAL A 64 -2.80 -0.52 6.18
N VAL A 65 -2.14 -0.16 5.07
CA VAL A 65 -1.41 1.13 4.94
C VAL A 65 -2.33 2.32 5.20
N THR A 66 -3.55 2.27 4.66
CA THR A 66 -4.54 3.35 4.80
C THR A 66 -4.99 3.50 6.26
N VAL A 67 -5.37 2.39 6.91
CA VAL A 67 -5.81 2.40 8.32
C VAL A 67 -4.69 2.89 9.24
N THR A 68 -3.49 2.31 9.12
CA THR A 68 -2.33 2.69 9.95
C THR A 68 -1.85 4.12 9.66
N GLY A 69 -2.02 4.60 8.43
CA GLY A 69 -1.75 5.97 8.00
C GLY A 69 -2.73 6.98 8.60
N ALA A 70 -4.02 6.64 8.66
CA ALA A 70 -5.02 7.46 9.34
C ALA A 70 -4.70 7.59 10.84
N VAL A 71 -4.27 6.50 11.47
CA VAL A 71 -3.81 6.50 12.86
C VAL A 71 -2.56 7.39 13.04
N ARG A 72 -1.58 7.34 12.10
CA ARG A 72 -0.45 8.30 12.04
C ARG A 72 -0.91 9.77 11.97
N LEU A 73 -1.93 10.06 11.18
CA LEU A 73 -2.47 11.42 11.04
C LEU A 73 -3.07 11.95 12.35
N PHE A 74 -3.80 11.10 13.08
CA PHE A 74 -4.35 11.47 14.39
C PHE A 74 -3.25 11.86 15.39
N TYR A 75 -2.17 11.06 15.51
CA TYR A 75 -1.04 11.40 16.40
C TYR A 75 -0.34 12.70 15.98
N TRP A 76 -0.14 12.88 14.67
CA TRP A 76 0.54 14.06 14.15
C TRP A 76 -0.22 15.33 14.52
N ARG A 77 -1.55 15.32 14.39
CA ARG A 77 -2.39 16.47 14.75
C ARG A 77 -2.40 16.75 16.26
N SER A 78 -2.34 15.72 17.11
CA SER A 78 -2.37 15.90 18.57
C SER A 78 -1.04 16.36 19.15
N THR A 79 0.09 16.04 18.49
CA THR A 79 1.44 16.34 19.00
C THR A 79 2.12 17.52 18.33
N THR A 80 1.60 18.02 17.20
CA THR A 80 2.22 19.16 16.49
C THR A 80 1.71 20.50 17.06
N PRO A 81 2.62 21.41 17.47
CA PRO A 81 2.24 22.74 17.93
C PRO A 81 1.45 23.53 16.86
N PRO A 82 0.49 24.39 17.24
CA PRO A 82 -0.35 25.14 16.30
C PRO A 82 0.45 25.98 15.29
N GLN A 83 1.60 26.47 15.71
CA GLN A 83 2.51 27.31 14.94
C GLN A 83 3.12 26.54 13.75
N GLU A 84 3.46 25.26 13.97
CA GLU A 84 4.07 24.39 12.95
C GLU A 84 3.03 23.72 12.04
N LEU A 85 1.77 23.62 12.49
CA LEU A 85 0.70 22.97 11.72
C LEU A 85 0.49 23.63 10.37
N ALA A 86 0.49 24.96 10.30
CA ALA A 86 0.23 25.71 9.06
C ALA A 86 1.29 25.43 7.99
N GLU A 87 2.56 25.45 8.38
CA GLU A 87 3.70 25.22 7.47
C GLU A 87 3.77 23.76 7.03
N LYS A 88 3.64 22.82 7.98
CA LYS A 88 3.75 21.38 7.69
C LYS A 88 2.53 20.84 6.93
N ARG A 89 1.35 21.46 7.04
CA ARG A 89 0.13 21.01 6.36
C ARG A 89 0.28 20.97 4.84
N ARG A 90 0.94 21.96 4.22
CA ARG A 90 1.12 21.98 2.76
C ARG A 90 1.96 20.79 2.30
N ALA A 91 3.09 20.54 2.97
CA ALA A 91 3.93 19.37 2.69
C ALA A 91 3.17 18.05 2.93
N LEU A 92 2.35 17.99 3.98
CA LEU A 92 1.51 16.84 4.29
C LEU A 92 0.47 16.55 3.19
N ILE A 93 -0.14 17.59 2.61
CA ILE A 93 -1.10 17.42 1.51
C ILE A 93 -0.38 16.92 0.26
N VAL A 94 0.74 17.56 -0.12
CA VAL A 94 1.51 17.18 -1.32
C VAL A 94 1.94 15.71 -1.26
N LYS A 95 2.47 15.24 -0.12
CA LYS A 95 2.86 13.82 0.01
C LYS A 95 1.68 12.86 -0.16
N HIS A 96 0.48 13.18 0.35
CA HIS A 96 -0.67 12.29 0.23
C HIS A 96 -1.24 12.28 -1.18
N VAL A 97 -1.20 13.41 -1.89
CA VAL A 97 -1.56 13.45 -3.31
C VAL A 97 -0.58 12.60 -4.11
N ALA A 98 0.73 12.72 -3.88
CA ALA A 98 1.73 11.87 -4.53
C ALA A 98 1.50 10.38 -4.21
N PHE A 99 1.22 10.04 -2.95
CA PHE A 99 0.90 8.67 -2.56
C PHE A 99 -0.41 8.15 -3.15
N LEU A 100 -1.45 8.97 -3.27
CA LEU A 100 -2.69 8.57 -3.97
C LEU A 100 -2.43 8.24 -5.44
N VAL A 101 -1.58 9.03 -6.11
CA VAL A 101 -1.18 8.75 -7.50
C VAL A 101 -0.38 7.45 -7.59
N ILE A 102 0.60 7.26 -6.70
CA ILE A 102 1.46 6.06 -6.72
C ILE A 102 0.66 4.80 -6.35
N TYR A 103 -0.04 4.81 -5.22
CA TYR A 103 -0.80 3.66 -4.76
C TYR A 103 -2.01 3.38 -5.64
N GLY A 104 -2.77 4.42 -6.02
CA GLY A 104 -3.92 4.29 -6.90
C GLY A 104 -3.51 3.86 -8.30
N GLY A 105 -2.53 4.54 -8.90
CA GLY A 105 -2.01 4.20 -10.23
C GLY A 105 -1.34 2.82 -10.27
N GLY A 106 -0.56 2.47 -9.25
CA GLY A 106 0.05 1.15 -9.15
C GLY A 106 -0.98 0.03 -8.96
N THR A 107 -2.00 0.24 -8.12
CA THR A 107 -3.08 -0.74 -7.91
C THR A 107 -3.93 -0.89 -9.17
N TRP A 108 -4.23 0.21 -9.87
CA TRP A 108 -4.89 0.18 -11.17
C TRP A 108 -4.05 -0.59 -12.19
N TRP A 109 -2.75 -0.31 -12.27
CA TRP A 109 -1.85 -1.02 -13.17
C TRP A 109 -1.80 -2.52 -12.84
N ALA A 110 -1.68 -2.88 -11.57
CA ALA A 110 -1.74 -4.27 -11.12
C ALA A 110 -3.04 -4.99 -11.53
N TRP A 111 -4.18 -4.29 -11.52
CA TRP A 111 -5.44 -4.84 -12.01
C TRP A 111 -5.41 -5.13 -13.51
N THR A 112 -4.77 -4.28 -14.31
CA THR A 112 -4.60 -4.50 -15.76
C THR A 112 -3.65 -5.66 -16.12
N LEU A 113 -2.91 -6.18 -15.15
CA LEU A 113 -2.01 -7.32 -15.33
C LEU A 113 -2.68 -8.67 -15.07
N LEU A 114 -3.89 -8.69 -14.50
CA LEU A 114 -4.63 -9.93 -14.29
C LEU A 114 -5.12 -10.50 -15.64
N PRO A 115 -5.18 -11.84 -15.78
CA PRO A 115 -5.72 -12.50 -16.97
C PRO A 115 -7.23 -12.29 -17.20
#